data_AF-A0A962UTF7-F1
#
_entry.id   AF-A0A962UTF7-F1
#
_cell.length_a   1.000
_cell.length_b   1.000
_cell.length_c   1.000
_cell.angle_alpha   90.00
_cell.angle_beta   90.00
_cell.angle_gamma   90.00
#
_symmetry.space_group_name_H-M   'P 1'
#
loop_
_entity.id
_entity.type
_entity.pdbx_description
1 polymer ?
#
loop_
_entity_poly.entity_id
_entity_poly.type
_entity_poly.pdbx_seq_one_letter_code
_entity_poly.pdbx_strand_id
1 'polypeptide(L)'
;MSLSANNVADRRSEIQMLFADDNPVDAVNRLMDFVRDFSDGKDDCLNEVIVISANFRRLDKAERRGTAKYSEIETTRNKLLFQALELMDSVIALPEDRN
;
A
#
# COMPACT_ATOMS: atom_id res chain seq x y z
N MET A 1 21.78 -14.58 -15.17
CA MET A 1 20.53 -13.78 -15.23
C MET A 1 19.96 -13.73 -13.82
N SER A 2 20.15 -12.62 -13.10
CA SER A 2 19.53 -12.44 -11.78
C SER A 2 18.14 -11.85 -12.02
N LEU A 3 17.12 -12.67 -11.77
CA LEU A 3 15.71 -12.41 -12.03
C LEU A 3 15.13 -11.48 -10.97
N SER A 4 14.66 -10.30 -11.40
CA SER A 4 13.41 -9.63 -10.97
C SER A 4 13.10 -9.36 -9.48
N ALA A 5 13.99 -9.66 -8.53
CA ALA A 5 13.82 -9.39 -7.09
C ALA A 5 14.35 -8.01 -6.65
N ASN A 6 15.10 -7.29 -7.49
CA ASN A 6 16.10 -6.31 -7.05
C ASN A 6 15.83 -4.83 -7.39
N ASN A 7 14.59 -4.36 -7.51
CA ASN A 7 14.40 -2.90 -7.57
C ASN A 7 13.18 -2.41 -6.79
N VAL A 8 13.45 -2.03 -5.54
CA VAL A 8 12.55 -1.31 -4.64
C VAL A 8 11.88 -0.13 -5.35
N ALA A 9 12.62 0.62 -6.17
CA ALA A 9 12.10 1.77 -6.88
C ALA A 9 11.05 1.40 -7.94
N ASP A 10 11.28 0.32 -8.70
CA ASP A 10 10.35 -0.13 -9.74
C ASP A 10 9.04 -0.62 -9.12
N ARG A 11 9.12 -1.39 -8.03
CA ARG A 11 7.93 -1.89 -7.32
C ARG A 11 7.15 -0.77 -6.64
N ARG A 12 7.85 0.22 -6.06
CA ARG A 12 7.22 1.43 -5.55
C ARG A 12 6.48 2.17 -6.66
N SER A 13 7.12 2.34 -7.82
CA SER A 13 6.50 3.01 -8.97
C SER A 13 5.28 2.26 -9.49
N GLU A 14 5.33 0.92 -9.57
CA GLU A 14 4.17 0.08 -9.94
C GLU A 14 2.98 0.34 -9.00
N ILE A 15 3.21 0.31 -7.69
CA ILE A 15 2.16 0.55 -6.68
C ILE A 15 1.57 1.96 -6.84
N GLN A 16 2.41 2.98 -7.04
CA GLN A 16 1.97 4.36 -7.25
C GLN A 16 1.13 4.51 -8.52
N MET A 17 1.50 3.86 -9.63
CA MET A 17 0.70 3.88 -10.86
C MET A 17 -0.65 3.21 -10.67
N LEU A 18 -0.71 2.06 -9.99
CA LEU A 18 -1.97 1.36 -9.71
C LEU A 18 -2.94 2.23 -8.91
N PHE A 19 -2.42 3.02 -7.96
CA PHE A 19 -3.22 3.99 -7.25
C PHE A 19 -3.67 5.16 -8.14
N ALA A 20 -2.80 5.66 -9.03
CA ALA A 20 -3.13 6.75 -9.95
C ALA A 20 -4.18 6.32 -11.00
N ASP A 21 -4.18 5.05 -11.39
CA ASP A 21 -5.12 4.46 -12.36
C ASP A 21 -6.45 4.00 -11.71
N ASP A 22 -6.69 4.37 -10.45
CA ASP A 22 -7.86 3.99 -9.66
C ASP A 22 -8.06 2.46 -9.53
N ASN A 23 -6.95 1.72 -9.41
CA ASN A 23 -6.91 0.27 -9.15
C ASN A 23 -6.42 -0.04 -7.71
N PRO A 24 -7.13 0.41 -6.67
CA PRO A 24 -6.65 0.33 -5.28
C PRO A 24 -6.53 -1.11 -4.75
N VAL A 25 -7.31 -2.05 -5.27
CA VAL A 25 -7.23 -3.46 -4.86
C VAL A 25 -5.89 -4.08 -5.26
N ASP A 26 -5.49 -3.87 -6.52
CA ASP A 26 -4.22 -4.37 -7.02
C ASP A 26 -3.05 -3.62 -6.39
N ALA A 27 -3.17 -2.30 -6.21
CA ALA A 27 -2.17 -1.49 -5.52
C ALA A 27 -1.90 -2.02 -4.10
N VAL A 28 -2.94 -2.36 -3.34
CA VAL A 28 -2.83 -2.92 -1.98
C VAL A 28 -2.23 -4.33 -1.99
N ASN A 29 -2.57 -5.17 -2.96
CA ASN A 29 -1.95 -6.50 -3.09
C ASN A 29 -0.44 -6.37 -3.33
N ARG A 30 -0.05 -5.48 -4.25
CA ARG A 30 1.36 -5.18 -4.52
C ARG A 30 2.07 -4.55 -3.33
N LEU A 31 1.39 -3.70 -2.57
CA LEU A 31 1.90 -3.15 -1.31
C LEU A 31 2.17 -4.25 -0.27
N MET A 32 1.28 -5.25 -0.16
CA MET A 32 1.48 -6.38 0.75
C MET A 32 2.70 -7.21 0.35
N ASP A 33 2.87 -7.48 -0.93
CA ASP A 33 4.07 -8.16 -1.43
C ASP A 33 5.32 -7.32 -1.17
N PHE A 34 5.24 -6.00 -1.40
CA PHE A 34 6.37 -5.08 -1.18
C PHE A 34 6.80 -5.08 0.28
N VAL A 35 5.86 -4.90 1.21
CA VAL A 35 6.17 -4.92 2.64
C VAL A 35 6.71 -6.29 3.06
N ARG A 36 6.13 -7.39 2.59
CA ARG A 36 6.64 -8.73 2.88
C ARG A 36 8.09 -8.94 2.44
N ASP A 37 8.45 -8.40 1.29
CA ASP A 37 9.77 -8.62 0.70
C ASP A 37 10.84 -7.66 1.23
N PHE A 38 10.45 -6.50 1.77
CA PHE A 38 11.40 -5.43 2.17
C PHE A 38 11.32 -4.99 3.63
N SER A 39 10.37 -5.47 4.45
CA SER A 39 10.24 -5.02 5.85
C SER A 39 11.18 -5.69 6.85
N ASP A 40 12.09 -6.58 6.41
CA ASP A 40 13.04 -7.33 7.25
C ASP A 40 12.41 -7.99 8.50
N GLY A 41 11.17 -8.50 8.36
CA GLY A 41 10.48 -9.19 9.46
C GLY A 41 9.82 -8.27 10.49
N LYS A 42 9.60 -6.99 10.14
CA LYS A 42 8.81 -6.08 10.96
C LYS A 42 7.33 -6.37 10.77
N ASP A 43 6.80 -7.16 11.71
CA ASP A 43 5.37 -7.50 11.80
C ASP A 43 4.47 -6.25 11.83
N ASP A 44 4.95 -5.13 12.37
CA ASP A 44 4.22 -3.87 12.43
C ASP A 44 3.90 -3.32 11.03
N CYS A 45 4.86 -3.35 10.09
CA CYS A 45 4.61 -2.90 8.72
C CYS A 45 3.57 -3.79 8.02
N LEU A 46 3.64 -5.10 8.24
CA LEU A 46 2.65 -6.05 7.70
C LEU A 46 1.26 -5.81 8.28
N ASN A 47 1.17 -5.56 9.58
CA ASN A 47 -0.07 -5.21 10.26
C ASN A 47 -0.68 -3.93 9.70
N GLU A 48 0.14 -2.91 9.43
CA GLU A 48 -0.32 -1.67 8.81
C GLU A 48 -0.88 -1.89 7.40
N VAL A 49 -0.24 -2.70 6.55
CA VAL A 49 -0.82 -3.06 5.24
C VAL A 49 -2.16 -3.77 5.40
N ILE A 50 -2.30 -4.68 6.35
CA ILE A 50 -3.55 -5.41 6.61
C ILE A 50 -4.67 -4.41 6.97
N VAL A 51 -4.38 -3.42 7.82
CA VAL A 51 -5.33 -2.38 8.21
C VAL A 51 -5.72 -1.51 7.01
N ILE A 52 -4.75 -1.07 6.19
CA ILE A 52 -4.99 -0.31 4.97
C ILE A 52 -5.89 -1.10 4.02
N SER A 53 -5.58 -2.37 3.78
CA SER A 53 -6.36 -3.27 2.93
C SER A 53 -7.80 -3.43 3.41
N ALA A 54 -8.01 -3.64 4.71
CA ALA A 54 -9.33 -3.76 5.30
C ALA A 54 -10.15 -2.47 5.12
N ASN A 55 -9.52 -1.31 5.25
CA ASN A 55 -10.19 -0.02 5.09
C ASN A 55 -10.57 0.26 3.63
N PHE A 56 -9.71 -0.05 2.65
CA PHE A 56 -10.07 0.04 1.23
C PHE A 56 -11.27 -0.84 0.89
N ARG A 57 -11.31 -2.08 1.38
CA ARG A 57 -12.46 -2.99 1.17
C ARG A 57 -13.74 -2.48 1.81
N ARG A 58 -13.66 -1.89 3.00
CA ARG A 58 -14.82 -1.27 3.67
C ARG A 58 -15.34 -0.08 2.86
N LEU A 59 -14.44 0.72 2.31
CA LEU A 59 -14.75 1.89 1.51
C LEU A 59 -15.47 1.50 0.20
N ASP A 60 -14.90 0.56 -0.55
CA ASP A 60 -15.51 0.01 -1.78
C ASP A 60 -16.89 -0.60 -1.50
N LYS A 61 -17.05 -1.30 -0.38
CA LYS A 61 -18.35 -1.82 0.06
C LYS A 61 -19.36 -0.71 0.40
N ALA A 62 -18.92 0.38 1.02
CA ALA A 62 -19.78 1.51 1.36
C ALA A 62 -20.21 2.28 0.10
N GLU A 63 -19.31 2.43 -0.87
CA GLU A 63 -19.55 3.03 -2.18
C GLU A 63 -20.58 2.22 -2.98
N ARG A 64 -20.37 0.91 -3.13
CA ARG A 64 -21.30 0.01 -3.83
C ARG A 64 -22.70 -0.02 -3.21
N ARG A 65 -22.80 0.19 -1.90
CA ARG A 65 -24.07 0.22 -1.16
C ARG A 65 -24.72 1.59 -1.13
N GLY A 66 -24.04 2.64 -1.61
CA GLY A 66 -24.51 4.02 -1.51
C GLY A 66 -24.67 4.51 -0.07
N THR A 67 -23.95 3.92 0.89
CA THR A 67 -24.10 4.23 2.32
C THR A 67 -23.18 5.35 2.81
N ALA A 68 -22.31 5.86 1.94
CA ALA A 68 -21.40 6.97 2.22
C ALA A 68 -21.47 7.99 1.07
N LYS A 69 -21.24 9.26 1.37
CA LYS A 69 -21.22 10.30 0.33
C LYS A 69 -19.94 10.19 -0.49
N TYR A 70 -20.04 10.50 -1.79
CA TYR A 70 -18.88 10.49 -2.70
C TYR A 70 -17.68 11.28 -2.15
N SER A 71 -17.92 12.48 -1.61
CA SER A 71 -16.87 13.32 -1.01
C SER A 71 -16.19 12.69 0.22
N GLU A 72 -16.94 11.93 1.02
CA GLU A 72 -16.40 11.21 2.18
C GLU A 72 -15.58 10.00 1.73
N ILE A 73 -16.03 9.33 0.67
CA ILE A 73 -15.32 8.21 0.05
C ILE A 73 -13.99 8.68 -0.50
N GLU A 74 -13.98 9.72 -1.34
CA GLU A 74 -12.79 10.29 -1.95
C GLU A 74 -11.78 10.79 -0.90
N THR A 75 -12.26 11.51 0.12
CA THR A 75 -11.40 11.97 1.23
C THR A 75 -10.74 10.81 1.97
N THR A 76 -11.50 9.73 2.23
CA THR A 76 -10.97 8.56 2.92
C THR A 76 -10.02 7.77 2.04
N ARG A 77 -10.32 7.64 0.74
CA ARG A 77 -9.45 6.99 -0.25
C ARG A 77 -8.09 7.69 -0.33
N ASN A 78 -8.09 9.02 -0.40
CA ASN A 78 -6.86 9.81 -0.43
C ASN A 78 -6.04 9.65 0.85
N LYS A 79 -6.68 9.62 2.02
CA LYS A 79 -5.96 9.37 3.29
C LYS A 79 -5.28 8.00 3.31
N LEU A 80 -5.99 6.95 2.87
CA LEU A 80 -5.44 5.59 2.81
C LEU A 80 -4.29 5.49 1.80
N LEU A 81 -4.37 6.25 0.70
CA LEU A 81 -3.29 6.38 -0.27
C LEU A 81 -2.05 7.00 0.37
N PHE A 82 -2.18 8.14 1.06
CA PHE A 82 -1.05 8.76 1.75
C PHE A 82 -0.42 7.82 2.78
N GLN A 83 -1.23 7.10 3.57
CA GLN A 83 -0.73 6.10 4.51
C GLN A 83 0.05 4.96 3.81
N ALA A 84 -0.44 4.48 2.66
CA ALA A 84 0.27 3.48 1.87
C ALA A 84 1.61 3.99 1.34
N LEU A 85 1.68 5.26 0.92
CA LEU A 85 2.92 5.89 0.46
C LEU A 85 3.93 6.05 1.61
N GLU A 86 3.47 6.54 2.77
CA GLU A 86 4.30 6.69 3.97
C GLU A 86 4.85 5.33 4.45
N LEU A 87 4.03 4.28 4.39
CA LEU A 87 4.45 2.93 4.73
C LEU A 87 5.53 2.39 3.76
N MET A 88 5.40 2.67 2.46
CA MET A 88 6.48 2.33 1.53
C MET A 88 7.77 3.08 1.87
N ASP A 89 7.68 4.38 2.19
CA ASP A 89 8.85 5.16 2.60
C ASP A 89 9.47 4.65 3.91
N SER A 90 8.67 4.24 4.88
CA SER A 90 9.18 3.72 6.17
C SER A 90 9.89 2.38 6.02
N VAL A 91 9.43 1.52 5.10
CA VAL A 91 10.09 0.26 4.75
C VAL A 91 11.41 0.49 4.02
N ILE A 92 11.49 1.52 3.18
CA ILE A 92 12.72 1.87 2.42
C ILE A 92 13.75 2.60 3.30
N ALA A 93 13.29 3.46 4.22
CA ALA A 93 14.15 4.30 5.06
C ALA A 93 14.86 3.53 6.18
N LEU A 94 14.71 2.21 6.25
CA LEU A 94 15.42 1.38 7.22
C LEU A 94 16.91 1.36 6.87
N PRO A 95 17.79 1.90 7.73
CA PRO A 95 19.22 1.75 7.52
C PRO A 95 19.56 0.26 7.57
N GLU A 96 20.42 -0.18 6.66
CA GLU A 96 21.30 -1.31 6.92
C GLU A 96 22.17 -0.94 8.14
N ASP A 97 21.65 -1.07 9.37
CA ASP A 97 22.51 -1.22 10.55
C ASP A 97 23.12 -2.62 10.49
N ARG A 98 24.07 -2.76 9.57
CA ARG A 98 24.98 -3.88 9.44
C ARG A 98 25.99 -3.79 10.58
N ASN A 99 25.87 -4.72 11.51
CA ASN A 99 26.96 -5.18 12.40
C ASN A 99 28.24 -5.47 11.60
#